data_AF-A0A7S1S904-F1
#
_entry.id   AF-A0A7S1S904-F1
#
_cell.length_a   1.000
_cell.length_b   1.000
_cell.length_c   1.000
_cell.angle_alpha   90.00
_cell.angle_beta   90.00
_cell.angle_gamma   90.00
#
_symmetry.space_group_name_H-M   'P 1'
#
loop_
_entity.id
_entity.type
_entity.pdbx_description
1 polymer ?
#
loop_
_entity_poly.entity_id
_entity_poly.type
_entity_poly.pdbx_seq_one_letter_code
_entity_poly.pdbx_strand_id
1 'polypeptide(L)'
;ARRAAMQRCLPIARPKSLPRLGTGGPVASNVARLLRHLLQLPSDDPQLVHLAAAAVLVTREGRSAAEARGWSTQEMDLQRAEVRRLEAAWGSFLGAAGAHEIERALGAAALHLAFREMEAAVRTGNPIPARDELLVRVARALLGNNFTSAGEVEATVGRMLTAPASGFSSPAEDALACMAAGQARRGRNSFSGAGSLSRAAVLVDSMLAC
;
A
#
# COMPACT_ATOMS: atom_id res chain seq x y z
N ALA A 1 17.94 -40.49 12.56
CA ALA A 1 16.75 -39.63 12.65
C ALA A 1 17.13 -38.16 12.44
N ARG A 2 17.16 -37.68 11.19
CA ARG A 2 17.36 -36.27 10.85
C ARG A 2 16.04 -35.75 10.30
N ARG A 3 15.26 -35.06 11.14
CA ARG A 3 14.03 -34.38 10.71
C ARG A 3 14.44 -33.20 9.82
N ALA A 4 14.32 -33.39 8.51
CA ALA A 4 14.38 -32.31 7.54
C ALA A 4 13.18 -31.40 7.79
N ALA A 5 13.43 -30.26 8.43
CA ALA A 5 12.45 -29.18 8.52
C ALA A 5 12.24 -28.62 7.12
N MET A 6 11.22 -29.12 6.42
CA MET A 6 10.63 -28.47 5.26
C MET A 6 10.08 -27.11 5.71
N GLN A 7 10.95 -26.11 5.78
CA GLN A 7 10.54 -24.72 5.76
C GLN A 7 9.88 -24.49 4.40
N ARG A 8 8.55 -24.53 4.41
CA ARG A 8 7.72 -24.16 3.27
C ARG A 8 8.09 -22.73 2.90
N CYS A 9 8.78 -22.55 1.78
CA CYS A 9 8.82 -21.28 1.08
C CYS A 9 7.36 -20.94 0.76
N LEU A 10 6.73 -20.17 1.64
CA LEU A 10 5.39 -19.67 1.40
C LEU A 10 5.47 -18.85 0.11
N PRO A 11 4.60 -19.12 -0.88
CA PRO A 11 4.53 -18.25 -2.04
C PRO A 11 4.28 -16.84 -1.53
N ILE A 12 5.18 -15.92 -1.84
CA ILE A 12 4.97 -14.49 -1.57
C ILE A 12 3.72 -14.13 -2.36
N ALA A 13 2.60 -14.09 -1.64
CA ALA A 13 1.29 -13.82 -2.21
C ALA A 13 1.41 -12.54 -3.02
N ARG A 14 0.91 -12.56 -4.27
CA ARG A 14 0.72 -11.33 -5.03
C ARG A 14 0.04 -10.35 -4.07
N PRO A 15 0.54 -9.10 -3.95
CA PRO A 15 -0.18 -8.12 -3.14
C PRO A 15 -1.61 -8.12 -3.65
N LYS A 16 -2.56 -8.48 -2.77
CA LYS A 16 -3.98 -8.24 -3.00
C LYS A 16 -4.07 -6.83 -3.56
N SER A 17 -4.71 -6.69 -4.72
CA SER A 17 -4.97 -5.42 -5.39
C SER A 17 -5.05 -4.31 -4.36
N LEU A 18 -4.16 -3.30 -4.46
CA LEU A 18 -4.14 -2.19 -3.53
C LEU A 18 -5.58 -1.70 -3.36
N PRO A 19 -6.05 -1.46 -2.11
CA PRO A 19 -7.41 -0.99 -1.89
C PRO A 19 -7.61 0.24 -2.78
N ARG A 20 -8.58 0.15 -3.70
CA ARG A 20 -8.89 1.27 -4.59
C ARG A 20 -9.34 2.42 -3.70
N LEU A 21 -8.48 3.44 -3.62
CA LEU A 21 -8.75 4.61 -2.82
C LEU A 21 -9.77 5.45 -3.58
N GLY A 22 -11.00 5.51 -3.07
CA GLY A 22 -12.09 6.26 -3.69
C GLY A 22 -11.69 7.71 -3.97
N THR A 23 -12.23 8.28 -5.04
CA THR A 23 -11.87 9.61 -5.58
C THR A 23 -12.39 10.79 -4.75
N GLY A 24 -12.99 10.54 -3.58
CA GLY A 24 -13.53 11.57 -2.69
C GLY A 24 -12.94 11.51 -1.28
N GLY A 25 -12.67 12.68 -0.70
CA GLY A 25 -12.28 12.81 0.71
C GLY A 25 -10.77 12.92 0.98
N PRO A 26 -10.36 12.87 2.27
CA PRO A 26 -8.97 13.09 2.69
C PRO A 26 -7.99 12.08 2.06
N VAL A 27 -8.48 10.90 1.73
CA VAL A 27 -7.71 9.86 1.05
C VAL A 27 -7.25 10.31 -0.35
N ALA A 28 -8.13 10.94 -1.13
CA ALA A 28 -7.78 11.44 -2.45
C ALA A 28 -6.68 12.51 -2.37
N SER A 29 -6.74 13.40 -1.36
CA SER A 29 -5.70 14.39 -1.12
C SER A 29 -4.35 13.73 -0.81
N ASN A 30 -4.33 12.68 0.02
CA ASN A 30 -3.10 11.97 0.36
C ASN A 30 -2.50 11.24 -0.86
N VAL A 31 -3.33 10.65 -1.72
CA VAL A 31 -2.88 10.04 -2.99
C VAL A 31 -2.27 11.08 -3.92
N ALA A 32 -2.92 12.24 -4.06
CA ALA A 32 -2.39 13.33 -4.88
C ALA A 32 -1.05 13.83 -4.34
N ARG A 33 -0.90 13.95 -3.02
CA ARG A 33 0.39 14.27 -2.39
C ARG A 33 1.44 13.20 -2.67
N LEU A 34 1.12 11.90 -2.55
CA LEU A 34 2.05 10.81 -2.87
C LEU A 34 2.58 10.91 -4.30
N LEU A 35 1.67 11.06 -5.26
CA LEU A 35 2.04 11.19 -6.67
C LEU A 35 2.82 12.49 -6.93
N ARG A 36 2.50 13.58 -6.24
CA ARG A 36 3.28 14.82 -6.30
C ARG A 36 4.72 14.61 -5.84
N HIS A 37 4.95 13.83 -4.78
CA HIS A 37 6.31 13.53 -4.35
C HIS A 37 7.11 12.77 -5.43
N LEU A 38 6.49 11.81 -6.13
CA LEU A 38 7.16 11.13 -7.25
C LEU A 38 7.39 12.06 -8.44
N LEU A 39 6.44 12.95 -8.75
CA LEU A 39 6.58 13.94 -9.82
C LEU A 39 7.69 14.96 -9.55
N GLN A 40 8.05 15.19 -8.29
CA GLN A 40 9.11 16.11 -7.90
C GLN A 40 10.51 15.48 -7.94
N LEU A 41 10.62 14.15 -8.05
CA LEU A 41 11.90 13.49 -8.23
C LEU A 41 12.48 13.84 -9.61
N PRO A 42 13.77 14.19 -9.72
CA PRO A 42 14.46 14.30 -11.00
C PRO A 42 14.43 12.99 -11.82
N SER A 43 14.56 13.09 -13.14
CA SER A 43 14.68 11.91 -14.02
C SER A 43 15.92 11.08 -13.73
N ASP A 44 17.02 11.74 -13.39
CA ASP A 44 18.31 11.13 -13.06
C ASP A 44 18.52 10.99 -11.55
N ASP A 45 17.45 10.86 -10.78
CA ASP A 45 17.55 10.76 -9.34
C ASP A 45 18.25 9.45 -8.91
N PRO A 46 19.36 9.52 -8.15
CA PRO A 46 20.11 8.33 -7.74
C PRO A 46 19.30 7.39 -6.84
N GLN A 47 18.26 7.87 -6.16
CA GLN A 47 17.37 7.02 -5.37
C GLN A 47 16.61 6.04 -6.26
N LEU A 48 16.17 6.43 -7.45
CA LEU A 48 15.49 5.52 -8.38
C LEU A 48 16.42 4.39 -8.84
N VAL A 49 17.71 4.70 -9.04
CA VAL A 49 18.73 3.69 -9.37
C VAL A 49 18.95 2.73 -8.20
N HIS A 50 19.03 3.23 -6.96
CA HIS A 50 19.14 2.38 -5.78
C HIS A 50 17.90 1.50 -5.57
N LEU A 51 16.69 2.02 -5.82
CA LEU A 51 15.45 1.22 -5.77
C LEU A 51 15.43 0.12 -6.83
N ALA A 52 15.90 0.43 -8.05
CA ALA A 52 16.03 -0.54 -9.13
C ALA A 52 17.00 -1.68 -8.74
N ALA A 53 18.16 -1.35 -8.17
CA ALA A 53 19.11 -2.34 -7.65
C ALA A 53 18.48 -3.21 -6.55
N ALA A 54 17.80 -2.59 -5.58
CA ALA A 54 17.10 -3.29 -4.52
C ALA A 54 16.00 -4.22 -5.05
N ALA A 55 15.24 -3.80 -6.07
CA ALA A 55 14.21 -4.60 -6.72
C ALA A 55 14.79 -5.86 -7.38
N VAL A 56 15.96 -5.73 -8.04
CA VAL A 56 16.69 -6.87 -8.61
C VAL A 56 17.19 -7.82 -7.53
N LEU A 57 17.77 -7.28 -6.46
CA LEU A 57 18.26 -8.06 -5.33
C LEU A 57 17.12 -8.90 -4.70
N VAL A 58 16.04 -8.25 -4.28
CA VAL A 58 14.89 -8.90 -3.61
C VAL A 58 14.26 -9.96 -4.51
N THR A 59 14.14 -9.69 -5.82
CA THR A 59 13.56 -10.65 -6.76
C THR A 59 14.46 -11.88 -6.95
N ARG A 60 15.78 -11.70 -7.02
CA ARG A 60 16.75 -12.81 -7.17
C ARG A 60 16.77 -13.70 -5.93
N GLU A 61 16.82 -13.10 -4.74
CA GLU A 61 16.81 -13.85 -3.48
C GLU A 61 15.54 -14.70 -3.33
N GLY A 62 14.38 -14.17 -3.73
CA GLY A 62 13.12 -14.92 -3.72
C GLY A 62 13.12 -16.17 -4.61
N ARG A 63 13.94 -16.19 -5.68
CA ARG A 63 14.10 -17.36 -6.58
C ARG A 63 15.15 -18.35 -6.07
N SER A 64 16.23 -17.84 -5.47
CA SER A 64 17.42 -18.62 -5.08
C SER A 64 17.53 -18.88 -3.57
N ALA A 65 16.41 -18.85 -2.82
CA ALA A 65 16.41 -19.02 -1.35
C ALA A 65 17.11 -20.30 -0.84
N ALA A 66 17.23 -21.33 -1.69
CA ALA A 66 17.97 -22.55 -1.38
C ALA A 66 19.50 -22.41 -1.53
N GLU A 67 19.96 -21.50 -2.39
CA GLU A 67 21.38 -21.29 -2.75
C GLU A 67 21.99 -20.06 -2.06
N ALA A 68 21.16 -19.10 -1.64
CA ALA A 68 21.60 -17.82 -1.07
C ALA A 68 22.16 -17.91 0.37
N ARG A 69 22.26 -19.12 0.97
CA ARG A 69 22.85 -19.29 2.32
C ARG A 69 24.35 -18.99 2.40
N GLY A 70 25.00 -18.74 1.25
CA GLY A 70 26.42 -18.45 1.20
C GLY A 70 26.75 -17.02 1.59
N TRP A 71 26.51 -16.05 0.70
CA TRP A 71 27.23 -14.78 0.73
C TRP A 71 26.27 -13.58 0.70
N SER A 72 26.24 -12.83 1.80
CA SER A 72 25.64 -11.49 1.87
C SER A 72 26.76 -10.47 1.96
N THR A 73 26.74 -9.45 1.12
CA THR A 73 27.62 -8.30 1.26
C THR A 73 26.96 -7.22 2.12
N GLN A 74 27.77 -6.35 2.72
CA GLN A 74 27.26 -5.20 3.47
C GLN A 74 26.32 -4.32 2.62
N GLU A 75 26.61 -4.18 1.33
CA GLU A 75 25.77 -3.42 0.40
C GLU A 75 24.39 -4.07 0.22
N MET A 76 24.33 -5.39 0.05
CA MET A 76 23.06 -6.12 -0.03
C MET A 76 22.26 -5.98 1.27
N ASP A 77 22.94 -6.02 2.42
CA ASP A 77 22.31 -5.80 3.73
C ASP A 77 21.70 -4.40 3.86
N LEU A 78 22.39 -3.37 3.36
CA LEU A 78 21.87 -2.01 3.31
C LEU A 78 20.65 -1.89 2.38
N GLN A 79 20.69 -2.51 1.19
CA GLN A 79 19.55 -2.53 0.27
C GLN A 79 18.33 -3.24 0.91
N ARG A 80 18.53 -4.36 1.61
CA ARG A 80 17.46 -5.06 2.34
C ARG A 80 16.91 -4.23 3.50
N ALA A 81 17.79 -3.55 4.24
CA ALA A 81 17.36 -2.64 5.30
C ALA A 81 16.51 -1.49 4.75
N GLU A 82 16.89 -0.93 3.60
CA GLU A 82 16.14 0.13 2.95
C GLU A 82 14.76 -0.34 2.49
N VAL A 83 14.64 -1.51 1.85
CA VAL A 83 13.34 -2.08 1.48
C VAL A 83 12.43 -2.26 2.70
N ARG A 84 12.95 -2.81 3.80
CA ARG A 84 12.20 -2.94 5.06
C ARG A 84 11.76 -1.58 5.62
N ARG A 85 12.60 -0.56 5.52
CA ARG A 85 12.27 0.81 5.94
C ARG A 85 11.14 1.39 5.11
N LEU A 86 11.16 1.19 3.79
CA LEU A 86 10.11 1.63 2.86
C LEU A 86 8.79 0.91 3.11
N GLU A 87 8.83 -0.41 3.35
CA GLU A 87 7.65 -1.20 3.74
C GLU A 87 7.05 -0.72 5.06
N ALA A 88 7.89 -0.46 6.07
CA ALA A 88 7.44 0.09 7.35
C ALA A 88 6.81 1.49 7.20
N ALA A 89 7.38 2.33 6.33
CA ALA A 89 6.83 3.65 6.02
C ALA A 89 5.47 3.55 5.31
N TRP A 90 5.32 2.61 4.38
CA TRP A 90 4.03 2.34 3.74
C TRP A 90 2.98 1.86 4.74
N GLY A 91 3.34 0.94 5.64
CA GLY A 91 2.46 0.50 6.72
C GLY A 91 2.06 1.64 7.66
N SER A 92 3.02 2.51 8.00
CA SER A 92 2.77 3.70 8.82
C SER A 92 1.84 4.69 8.12
N PHE A 93 2.04 4.92 6.82
CA PHE A 93 1.16 5.77 6.01
C PHE A 93 -0.28 5.24 5.97
N LEU A 94 -0.46 3.94 5.80
CA LEU A 94 -1.80 3.31 5.79
C LEU A 94 -2.49 3.32 7.16
N GLY A 95 -1.71 3.24 8.24
CA GLY A 95 -2.21 3.23 9.62
C GLY A 95 -2.30 4.61 10.27
N ALA A 96 -1.82 5.66 9.63
CA ALA A 96 -1.75 7.00 10.21
C ALA A 96 -3.15 7.58 10.43
N ALA A 97 -3.40 8.07 11.65
CA ALA A 97 -4.65 8.74 12.01
C ALA A 97 -4.54 10.27 11.85
N GLY A 98 -3.32 10.81 11.88
CA GLY A 98 -3.07 12.25 11.86
C GLY A 98 -2.35 12.74 10.60
N ALA A 99 -2.68 13.97 10.18
CA ALA A 99 -2.04 14.64 9.03
C ALA A 99 -0.51 14.72 9.14
N HIS A 100 0.01 14.95 10.35
CA HIS A 100 1.45 15.08 10.57
C HIS A 100 2.20 13.74 10.41
N GLU A 101 1.61 12.63 10.84
CA GLU A 101 2.18 11.29 10.65
C GLU A 101 2.19 10.92 9.17
N ILE A 102 1.09 11.24 8.47
CA ILE A 102 0.97 11.07 7.02
C ILE A 102 2.10 11.81 6.31
N GLU A 103 2.32 13.09 6.61
CA GLU A 103 3.36 13.91 5.96
C GLU A 103 4.77 13.36 6.17
N ARG A 104 5.11 12.89 7.38
CA ARG A 104 6.43 12.29 7.64
C ARG A 104 6.65 10.99 6.86
N ALA A 105 5.61 10.17 6.69
CA ALA A 105 5.71 8.89 6.01
C ALA A 105 5.62 9.02 4.47
N LEU A 106 5.12 10.15 3.96
CA LEU A 106 4.64 10.28 2.60
C LEU A 106 5.72 10.05 1.54
N GLY A 107 6.90 10.67 1.69
CA GLY A 107 7.99 10.49 0.72
C GLY A 107 8.48 9.04 0.64
N ALA A 108 8.64 8.38 1.78
CA ALA A 108 9.07 6.98 1.83
C ALA A 108 7.98 6.02 1.33
N ALA A 109 6.72 6.30 1.62
CA ALA A 109 5.57 5.58 1.07
C ALA A 109 5.49 5.70 -0.47
N ALA A 110 5.78 6.87 -1.02
CA ALA A 110 5.84 7.09 -2.46
C ALA A 110 6.96 6.24 -3.11
N LEU A 111 8.16 6.26 -2.54
CA LEU A 111 9.28 5.43 -2.98
C LEU A 111 9.00 3.93 -2.83
N HIS A 112 8.25 3.51 -1.81
CA HIS A 112 7.80 2.13 -1.69
C HIS A 112 6.95 1.70 -2.88
N LEU A 113 5.99 2.52 -3.33
CA LEU A 113 5.16 2.20 -4.49
C LEU A 113 6.00 2.10 -5.78
N ALA A 114 6.95 3.03 -5.96
CA ALA A 114 7.92 2.97 -7.04
C ALA A 114 8.71 1.65 -7.03
N PHE A 115 9.24 1.27 -5.86
CA PHE A 115 9.94 0.00 -5.68
C PHE A 115 9.07 -1.21 -6.07
N ARG A 116 7.78 -1.22 -5.68
CA ARG A 116 6.87 -2.34 -5.99
C ARG A 116 6.62 -2.52 -7.47
N GLU A 117 6.49 -1.42 -8.22
CA GLU A 117 6.34 -1.48 -9.68
C GLU A 117 7.63 -1.95 -10.38
N MET A 118 8.81 -1.52 -9.91
CA MET A 118 10.10 -2.01 -10.40
C MET A 118 10.29 -3.49 -10.10
N GLU A 119 10.01 -3.91 -8.86
CA GLU A 119 10.08 -5.31 -8.42
C GLU A 119 9.14 -6.19 -9.24
N ALA A 120 7.91 -5.72 -9.51
CA ALA A 120 6.98 -6.42 -10.38
C ALA A 120 7.54 -6.62 -11.79
N ALA A 121 8.15 -5.58 -12.39
CA ALA A 121 8.76 -5.67 -13.71
C ALA A 121 9.92 -6.68 -13.75
N VAL A 122 10.84 -6.62 -12.78
CA VAL A 122 11.97 -7.56 -12.68
C VAL A 122 11.47 -8.99 -12.45
N ARG A 123 10.45 -9.18 -11.61
CA ARG A 123 9.86 -10.49 -11.33
C ARG A 123 9.30 -11.14 -12.59
N THR A 124 8.74 -10.36 -13.51
CA THR A 124 8.25 -10.85 -14.81
C THR A 124 9.31 -10.90 -15.90
N GLY A 125 10.56 -10.49 -15.62
CA GLY A 125 11.65 -10.45 -16.60
C GLY A 125 11.55 -9.28 -17.59
N ASN A 126 10.75 -8.25 -17.28
CA ASN A 126 10.65 -7.04 -18.08
C ASN A 126 11.77 -6.05 -17.72
N PRO A 127 12.12 -5.12 -18.63
CA PRO A 127 12.98 -4.00 -18.31
C PRO A 127 12.42 -3.19 -17.13
N ILE A 128 13.32 -2.59 -16.35
CA ILE A 128 12.93 -1.68 -15.27
C ILE A 128 12.33 -0.42 -15.91
N PRO A 129 11.11 -0.01 -15.52
CA PRO A 129 10.44 1.12 -16.15
C PRO A 129 11.22 2.41 -15.94
N ALA A 130 11.25 3.26 -16.97
CA ALA A 130 11.76 4.62 -16.84
C ALA A 130 10.86 5.45 -15.90
N ARG A 131 11.34 6.60 -15.41
CA ARG A 131 10.62 7.44 -14.44
C ARG A 131 9.17 7.76 -14.87
N ASP A 132 8.97 8.20 -16.10
CA ASP A 132 7.64 8.63 -16.57
C ASP A 132 6.68 7.44 -16.69
N GLU A 133 7.19 6.29 -17.12
CA GLU A 133 6.42 5.04 -17.15
C GLU A 133 6.06 4.58 -15.74
N LEU A 134 7.02 4.68 -14.81
CA LEU A 134 6.82 4.36 -13.40
C LEU A 134 5.72 5.22 -12.79
N LEU A 135 5.72 6.53 -13.04
CA LEU A 135 4.67 7.46 -12.61
C LEU A 135 3.30 7.03 -13.12
N VAL A 136 3.18 6.69 -14.41
CA VAL A 136 1.93 6.20 -15.02
C VAL A 136 1.46 4.90 -14.37
N ARG A 137 2.36 3.95 -14.13
CA ARG A 137 2.02 2.66 -13.48
C ARG A 137 1.54 2.85 -12.05
N VAL A 138 2.26 3.64 -11.24
CA VAL A 138 1.87 3.96 -9.87
C VAL A 138 0.54 4.71 -9.84
N ALA A 139 0.35 5.70 -10.70
CA ALA A 139 -0.90 6.46 -10.78
C ALA A 139 -2.07 5.55 -11.17
N ARG A 140 -1.89 4.64 -12.12
CA ARG A 140 -2.91 3.65 -12.51
C ARG A 140 -3.24 2.70 -11.35
N ALA A 141 -2.24 2.26 -10.59
CA ALA A 141 -2.45 1.40 -9.44
C ALA A 141 -3.23 2.08 -8.31
N LEU A 142 -2.98 3.37 -8.06
CA LEU A 142 -3.64 4.13 -7.00
C LEU A 142 -5.02 4.67 -7.39
N LEU A 143 -5.14 5.25 -8.58
CA LEU A 143 -6.34 5.97 -9.02
C LEU A 143 -7.28 5.11 -9.85
N GLY A 144 -6.83 3.96 -10.36
CA GLY A 144 -7.62 3.09 -11.22
C GLY A 144 -7.92 3.64 -12.62
N ASN A 145 -7.33 4.79 -12.98
CA ASN A 145 -7.51 5.45 -14.28
C ASN A 145 -6.43 5.01 -15.27
N ASN A 146 -6.77 5.03 -16.56
CA ASN A 146 -5.83 4.74 -17.64
C ASN A 146 -5.13 6.04 -18.08
N PHE A 147 -3.93 6.27 -17.56
CA PHE A 147 -3.05 7.35 -18.01
C PHE A 147 -2.17 6.88 -19.17
N THR A 148 -1.96 7.78 -20.14
CA THR A 148 -1.09 7.55 -21.31
C THR A 148 0.30 8.17 -21.13
N SER A 149 0.41 9.22 -20.31
CA SER A 149 1.65 9.98 -20.13
C SER A 149 1.78 10.56 -18.71
N ALA A 150 3.01 10.91 -18.33
CA ALA A 150 3.27 11.59 -17.05
C ALA A 150 2.59 12.96 -16.96
N GLY A 151 2.43 13.67 -18.08
CA GLY A 151 1.72 14.96 -18.12
C GLY A 151 0.22 14.83 -17.78
N GLU A 152 -0.45 13.75 -18.19
CA GLU A 152 -1.84 13.48 -17.77
C GLU A 152 -1.94 13.19 -16.26
N VAL A 153 -0.95 12.49 -15.71
CA VAL A 153 -0.85 12.23 -14.27
C VAL A 153 -0.68 13.55 -13.53
N GLU A 154 0.25 14.41 -13.96
CA GLU A 154 0.49 15.72 -13.37
C GLU A 154 -0.76 16.61 -13.41
N ALA A 155 -1.43 16.71 -14.56
CA ALA A 155 -2.66 17.48 -14.68
C ALA A 155 -3.77 16.96 -13.74
N THR A 156 -3.87 15.64 -13.59
CA THR A 156 -4.84 14.99 -12.69
C THR A 156 -4.52 15.27 -11.23
N VAL A 157 -3.26 15.11 -10.82
CA VAL A 157 -2.79 15.43 -9.47
C VAL A 157 -3.00 16.91 -9.16
N GLY A 158 -2.71 17.80 -10.11
CA GLY A 158 -2.98 19.23 -10.00
C GLY A 158 -4.44 19.52 -9.69
N ARG A 159 -5.38 18.92 -10.44
CA ARG A 159 -6.82 19.04 -10.16
C ARG A 159 -7.20 18.50 -8.79
N MET A 160 -6.62 17.38 -8.35
CA MET A 160 -6.92 16.81 -7.02
C MET A 160 -6.41 17.69 -5.87
N LEU A 161 -5.32 18.44 -6.08
CA LEU A 161 -4.75 19.33 -5.08
C LEU A 161 -5.43 20.71 -5.06
N THR A 162 -5.95 21.18 -6.20
CA THR A 162 -6.66 22.47 -6.30
C THR A 162 -8.16 22.36 -6.10
N ALA A 163 -8.73 21.16 -6.28
CA ALA A 163 -10.13 20.93 -5.97
C ALA A 163 -10.39 21.40 -4.53
N PRO A 164 -11.31 22.35 -4.31
CA PRO A 164 -11.73 22.66 -2.95
C PRO A 164 -12.13 21.34 -2.32
N ALA A 165 -11.81 21.15 -1.03
CA ALA A 165 -12.33 20.04 -0.26
C ALA A 165 -13.86 20.18 -0.27
N SER A 166 -14.46 19.72 -1.35
CA SER A 166 -15.85 19.89 -1.65
C SER A 166 -16.51 18.98 -0.65
N GLY A 167 -16.94 19.61 0.44
CA GLY A 167 -17.83 19.06 1.46
C GLY A 167 -19.17 18.75 0.80
N PHE A 168 -19.17 17.82 -0.15
CA PHE A 168 -20.30 16.97 -0.41
C PHE A 168 -20.38 15.99 0.76
N SER A 169 -20.58 16.52 1.96
CA SER A 169 -21.62 15.99 2.82
C SER A 169 -22.86 15.98 1.95
N SER A 170 -23.10 14.85 1.27
CA SER A 170 -24.40 14.60 0.69
C SER A 170 -25.41 14.87 1.79
N PRO A 171 -26.41 15.75 1.60
CA PRO A 171 -27.43 16.01 2.62
C PRO A 171 -28.19 14.74 3.05
N ALA A 172 -27.97 13.60 2.38
CA ALA A 172 -28.45 12.30 2.81
C ALA A 172 -27.75 11.75 4.08
N GLU A 173 -26.51 12.16 4.41
CA GLU A 173 -25.84 11.68 5.64
C GLU A 173 -26.28 12.44 6.90
N ASP A 174 -26.66 13.72 6.79
CA ASP A 174 -27.25 14.45 7.92
C ASP A 174 -28.64 13.92 8.33
N ALA A 175 -29.39 13.34 7.39
CA ALA A 175 -30.67 12.68 7.69
C ALA A 175 -30.49 11.40 8.52
N LEU A 176 -29.37 10.68 8.36
CA LEU A 176 -29.05 9.47 9.12
C LEU A 176 -28.51 9.78 10.53
N ALA A 177 -27.75 10.87 10.68
CA ALA A 177 -27.31 11.35 11.99
C ALA A 177 -28.50 11.80 12.88
N CYS A 178 -29.55 12.39 12.28
CA CYS A 178 -30.75 12.78 13.02
C CYS A 178 -31.62 11.59 13.45
N MET A 179 -31.63 10.47 12.71
CA MET A 179 -32.38 9.27 13.12
C MET A 179 -31.67 8.44 14.20
N ALA A 180 -30.33 8.47 14.27
CA ALA A 180 -29.57 7.76 15.30
C ALA A 180 -29.72 8.39 16.71
N ALA A 181 -30.05 9.68 16.80
CA ALA A 181 -30.31 10.36 18.09
C ALA A 181 -31.69 10.02 18.70
N GLY A 182 -32.57 9.33 17.98
CA GLY A 182 -33.94 9.03 18.41
C GLY A 182 -34.15 7.72 19.19
N GLN A 183 -33.16 6.82 19.26
CA GLN A 183 -33.35 5.46 19.80
C GLN A 183 -32.74 5.20 21.19
N ALA A 184 -32.39 6.24 21.95
CA ALA A 184 -31.85 6.09 23.32
C ALA A 184 -32.91 6.11 24.44
N ARG A 185 -34.18 5.77 24.17
CA ARG A 185 -35.23 5.67 25.20
C ARG A 185 -36.22 4.53 24.95
N ARG A 186 -35.78 3.28 25.12
CA ARG A 186 -36.59 2.18 25.68
C ARG A 186 -35.76 0.90 25.78
N GLY A 187 -35.79 0.26 26.95
CA GLY A 187 -35.46 -1.16 27.05
C GLY A 187 -34.29 -1.54 27.94
N ARG A 188 -34.30 -1.09 29.20
CA ARG A 188 -33.64 -1.77 30.31
C ARG A 188 -34.28 -3.17 30.45
N ASN A 189 -33.54 -4.24 30.18
CA ASN A 189 -33.73 -5.63 30.67
C ASN A 189 -32.43 -6.39 30.35
N SER A 190 -31.46 -6.45 31.27
CA SER A 190 -31.31 -7.54 32.24
C SER A 190 -31.46 -8.94 31.64
N PHE A 191 -30.39 -9.47 31.05
CA PHE A 191 -30.12 -10.90 31.07
C PHE A 191 -28.65 -11.12 31.41
N SER A 192 -28.44 -11.53 32.65
CA SER A 192 -27.22 -12.15 33.15
C SER A 192 -27.13 -13.54 32.50
N GLY A 193 -26.02 -13.81 31.82
CA GLY A 193 -25.78 -15.09 31.15
C GLY A 193 -24.29 -15.28 30.94
N ALA A 194 -23.63 -15.87 31.94
CA ALA A 194 -22.24 -16.30 31.89
C ALA A 194 -22.03 -17.35 30.79
N GLY A 195 -21.02 -17.14 29.95
CA GLY A 195 -20.67 -18.08 28.87
C GLY A 195 -19.70 -17.48 27.87
N SER A 196 -18.49 -17.11 28.32
CA SER A 196 -17.42 -16.67 27.43
C SER A 196 -16.85 -17.86 26.66
N LEU A 197 -17.36 -18.09 25.45
CA LEU A 197 -16.75 -18.97 24.47
C LEU A 197 -16.38 -18.16 23.21
N SER A 198 -15.10 -18.26 22.87
CA SER A 198 -14.38 -17.59 21.79
C SER A 198 -15.13 -17.54 20.46
N ARG A 199 -15.51 -16.32 20.04
CA ARG A 199 -16.04 -16.02 18.68
C ARG A 199 -14.99 -16.04 17.56
N ALA A 200 -13.73 -16.38 17.85
CA ALA A 200 -12.65 -16.34 16.87
C ALA A 200 -12.58 -17.55 15.91
N ALA A 201 -13.36 -18.61 16.12
CA ALA A 201 -13.24 -19.86 15.35
C ALA A 201 -14.24 -20.03 14.19
N VAL A 202 -15.23 -19.13 14.01
CA VAL A 202 -16.30 -19.33 13.00
C VAL A 202 -15.99 -18.70 11.64
N LEU A 203 -14.91 -17.91 11.51
CA LEU A 203 -14.56 -17.24 10.24
C LEU A 203 -13.58 -18.02 9.34
N VAL A 204 -13.07 -19.18 9.78
CA VAL A 204 -12.09 -19.95 8.99
C VAL A 204 -12.72 -21.09 8.19
N ASP A 205 -13.94 -21.52 8.52
CA ASP A 205 -14.55 -22.70 7.89
C ASP A 205 -15.33 -22.41 6.59
N SER A 206 -15.47 -21.13 6.20
CA SER A 206 -16.16 -20.74 4.95
C SER A 206 -15.23 -20.48 3.76
N MET A 207 -13.92 -20.73 3.88
CA MET A 207 -12.94 -20.47 2.81
C MET A 207 -12.26 -21.73 2.24
N LEU A 208 -12.71 -22.93 2.62
CA LEU A 208 -12.20 -24.21 2.09
C LEU A 208 -13.20 -24.96 1.20
N ALA A 209 -14.31 -24.32 0.81
CA ALA A 209 -15.26 -24.86 -0.15
C ALA A 209 -15.44 -23.88 -1.31
N CYS A 210 -14.42 -23.76 -2.18
CA CYS A 210 -14.50 -23.36 -3.59
C CYS A 210 -13.13 -23.56 -4.25
#